data_AF-A0A9R1M6N5-F1
#
_entry.id   AF-A0A9R1M6N5-F1
#
_cell.length_a   1.000
_cell.length_b   1.000
_cell.length_c   1.000
_cell.angle_alpha   90.00
_cell.angle_beta   90.00
_cell.angle_gamma   90.00
#
_symmetry.space_group_name_H-M   'P 1'
#
loop_
_entity.id
_entity.type
_entity.pdbx_description
1 polymer ?
#
loop_
_entity_poly.entity_id
_entity_poly.type
_entity_poly.pdbx_seq_one_letter_code
_entity_poly.pdbx_strand_id
1 'polypeptide(L)'
;PRLFTGGIAHFYEGYYASKGINIVKGTVASGFDADANGDVSVVKLKDGRVLDANIVIVGVGGRPLTGLFKGQVEEEKGGLKTDTFFETSVAGVYAIGDVATFPMKLYNEPRRVEHVDHARKSAEQAVK
;
A
#
# COMPACT_ATOMS: atom_id res chain seq x y z
N PRO A 1 -5.82 -4.87 7.93
CA PRO A 1 -4.88 -6.01 8.01
C PRO A 1 -5.07 -6.91 6.77
N ARG A 2 -3.99 -7.38 6.14
CA ARG A 2 -4.06 -8.09 4.83
C ARG A 2 -3.29 -9.40 4.73
N LEU A 3 -2.43 -9.74 5.70
CA LEU A 3 -1.52 -10.89 5.61
C LEU A 3 -1.44 -11.72 6.89
N PHE A 4 -1.05 -11.11 8.02
CA PHE A 4 -0.82 -11.87 9.25
C PHE A 4 -2.11 -12.43 9.84
N THR A 5 -2.02 -13.68 10.34
CA THR A 5 -3.03 -14.27 11.22
C THR A 5 -2.95 -13.63 12.61
N GLY A 6 -3.96 -13.88 13.45
CA GLY A 6 -3.98 -13.38 14.83
C GLY A 6 -2.76 -13.81 15.66
N GLY A 7 -2.31 -15.07 15.53
CA GLY A 7 -1.14 -15.57 16.24
C GLY A 7 0.16 -14.90 15.82
N ILE A 8 0.38 -14.72 14.52
CA ILE A 8 1.55 -14.02 13.99
C ILE A 8 1.53 -12.55 14.43
N ALA A 9 0.38 -11.88 14.31
CA ALA A 9 0.23 -10.49 14.74
C ALA A 9 0.52 -10.34 16.24
N HIS A 10 -0.02 -11.22 17.08
CA HIS A 10 0.19 -11.19 18.53
C HIS A 10 1.66 -11.33 18.92
N PHE A 11 2.40 -12.21 18.23
CA PHE A 11 3.86 -12.34 18.43
C PHE A 11 4.57 -11.00 18.19
N TYR A 12 4.31 -10.33 17.07
CA TYR A 12 4.95 -9.03 16.78
C TYR A 12 4.47 -7.93 17.73
N GLU A 13 3.19 -7.90 18.08
CA GLU A 13 2.66 -6.94 19.06
C GLU A 13 3.40 -7.06 20.40
N GLY A 14 3.55 -8.29 20.92
CA GLY A 14 4.30 -8.56 22.15
C GLY A 14 5.79 -8.23 22.02
N TYR A 15 6.40 -8.58 20.88
CA TYR A 15 7.80 -8.25 20.61
C TYR A 15 8.04 -6.74 20.63
N TYR A 16 7.24 -5.95 19.91
CA TYR A 16 7.38 -4.48 19.88
C TYR A 16 7.07 -3.85 21.24
N ALA A 17 6.06 -4.32 21.96
CA ALA A 17 5.79 -3.88 23.34
C ALA A 17 6.98 -4.16 24.27
N SER A 18 7.64 -5.30 24.14
CA SER A 18 8.86 -5.64 24.90
C SER A 18 10.05 -4.71 24.60
N LYS A 19 10.00 -4.00 23.47
CA LYS A 19 10.99 -2.98 23.05
C LYS A 19 10.54 -1.55 23.39
N GLY A 20 9.46 -1.39 24.15
CA GLY A 20 8.95 -0.08 24.59
C GLY A 20 8.04 0.62 23.58
N ILE A 21 7.62 -0.06 22.50
CA ILE A 21 6.70 0.52 21.52
C ILE A 21 5.25 0.35 21.97
N ASN A 22 4.55 1.47 22.15
CA ASN A 22 3.13 1.49 22.46
C ASN A 22 2.31 1.34 21.18
N ILE A 23 1.49 0.28 21.09
CA ILE A 23 0.62 0.02 19.95
C ILE A 23 -0.83 0.34 20.30
N VAL A 24 -1.38 1.36 19.64
CA VAL A 24 -2.78 1.75 19.77
C VAL A 24 -3.57 1.22 18.57
N LYS A 25 -4.52 0.29 18.82
CA LYS A 25 -5.34 -0.35 17.79
C LYS A 25 -6.79 0.12 17.86
N GLY A 26 -7.55 -0.17 16.80
CA GLY A 26 -9.01 0.01 16.77
C GLY A 26 -9.50 1.47 16.67
N THR A 27 -8.62 2.40 16.33
CA THR A 27 -8.92 3.83 16.20
C THR A 27 -8.13 4.43 15.02
N VAL A 28 -8.37 5.69 14.72
CA VAL A 28 -7.70 6.46 13.67
C VAL A 28 -7.35 7.85 14.20
N ALA A 29 -6.36 8.50 13.59
CA ALA A 29 -6.14 9.93 13.81
C ALA A 29 -7.37 10.70 13.31
N SER A 30 -7.90 11.59 14.15
CA SER A 30 -9.03 12.48 13.85
C SER A 30 -8.58 13.94 13.65
N GLY A 31 -7.38 14.29 14.10
CA GLY A 31 -6.80 15.61 13.92
C GLY A 31 -5.39 15.71 14.49
N PHE A 32 -4.73 16.82 14.20
CA PHE A 32 -3.41 17.16 14.69
C PHE A 32 -3.43 18.59 15.21
N ASP A 33 -2.80 18.85 16.34
CA ASP A 33 -2.49 20.22 16.74
C ASP A 33 -1.04 20.53 16.41
N ALA A 34 -0.80 21.81 16.14
CA ALA A 34 0.52 22.35 15.90
C ALA A 34 0.82 23.42 16.96
N ASP A 35 2.11 23.62 17.25
CA ASP A 35 2.57 24.72 18.08
C ASP A 35 2.49 26.07 17.33
N ALA A 36 3.00 27.15 17.95
CA ALA A 36 2.99 28.49 17.37
C ALA A 36 3.85 28.62 16.09
N ASN A 37 4.80 27.72 15.86
CA ASN A 37 5.66 27.70 14.67
C ASN A 37 5.06 26.84 13.53
N GLY A 38 3.97 26.12 13.81
CA GLY A 38 3.34 25.19 12.86
C GLY A 38 3.91 23.77 12.93
N ASP A 39 4.77 23.47 13.91
CA ASP A 39 5.29 22.12 14.12
C ASP A 39 4.26 21.26 14.84
N VAL A 40 4.16 19.98 14.47
CA VAL A 40 3.23 19.05 15.14
C VAL A 40 3.58 18.92 16.62
N SER A 41 2.56 18.98 17.47
CA SER A 41 2.70 18.79 18.91
C SER A 41 1.82 17.66 19.44
N VAL A 42 0.67 17.42 18.81
CA VAL A 42 -0.34 16.49 19.30
C VAL A 42 -1.03 15.74 18.16
N VAL A 43 -1.29 14.44 18.36
CA VAL A 43 -2.20 13.61 17.55
C VAL A 43 -3.47 13.32 18.34
N LYS A 44 -4.62 13.70 17.78
CA LYS A 44 -5.95 13.38 18.33
C LYS A 44 -6.45 12.09 17.70
N LEU A 45 -6.95 11.16 18.52
CA LEU A 45 -7.54 9.92 18.07
C LEU A 45 -9.07 9.99 18.12
N LYS A 46 -9.74 9.25 17.25
CA LYS A 46 -11.20 9.25 17.15
C LYS A 46 -11.93 8.76 18.42
N ASP A 47 -11.24 7.96 19.24
CA ASP A 47 -11.76 7.47 20.52
C ASP A 47 -11.50 8.41 21.71
N GLY A 48 -11.03 9.63 21.45
CA GLY A 48 -10.83 10.68 22.44
C GLY A 48 -9.43 10.70 23.07
N ARG A 49 -8.57 9.70 22.80
CA ARG A 49 -7.17 9.74 23.24
C ARG A 49 -6.39 10.85 22.53
N VAL A 50 -5.42 11.40 23.24
CA VAL A 50 -4.53 12.47 22.79
C VAL A 50 -3.10 12.01 23.02
N LEU A 51 -2.25 12.11 21.99
CA LEU A 51 -0.86 11.67 22.03
C LEU A 51 0.07 12.85 21.73
N ASP A 52 1.02 13.12 22.60
CA ASP A 52 2.09 14.09 22.31
C ASP A 52 3.03 13.52 21.24
N ALA A 53 3.38 14.33 20.25
CA ALA A 53 4.26 13.93 19.15
C ALA A 53 5.03 15.13 18.60
N ASN A 54 6.36 15.02 18.55
CA ASN A 54 7.21 15.97 17.84
C ASN A 54 7.44 15.58 16.37
N ILE A 55 7.18 14.32 16.03
CA ILE A 55 7.31 13.77 14.68
C ILE A 55 6.14 12.82 14.42
N VAL A 56 5.55 12.92 13.24
CA VAL A 56 4.53 11.98 12.76
C VAL A 56 4.99 11.37 11.43
N ILE A 57 5.05 10.04 11.38
CA ILE A 57 5.34 9.29 10.16
C ILE A 57 4.06 8.57 9.73
N VAL A 58 3.64 8.77 8.48
CA VAL A 58 2.36 8.25 7.96
C VAL A 58 2.60 7.10 6.99
N GLY A 59 2.01 5.95 7.27
CA GLY A 59 2.01 4.77 6.39
C GLY A 59 0.62 4.16 6.28
N VAL A 60 -0.23 4.70 5.41
CA VAL A 60 -1.64 4.27 5.24
C VAL A 60 -1.93 3.57 3.91
N GLY A 61 -0.87 3.20 3.19
CA GLY A 61 -0.93 2.55 1.87
C GLY A 61 -0.73 3.52 0.71
N GLY A 62 -0.43 2.95 -0.46
CA GLY A 62 -0.28 3.68 -1.72
C GLY A 62 -1.48 3.47 -2.65
N ARG A 63 -1.52 4.25 -3.74
CA ARG A 63 -2.40 4.01 -4.88
C ARG A 63 -1.54 3.94 -6.14
N PRO A 64 -1.82 3.01 -7.08
CA PRO A 64 -1.20 3.01 -8.40
C PRO A 64 -1.30 4.37 -9.08
N LEU A 65 -0.20 4.84 -9.67
CA LEU A 65 -0.14 6.11 -10.40
C LEU A 65 -0.62 5.92 -11.85
N THR A 66 -1.92 5.67 -12.04
CA THR A 66 -2.52 5.38 -13.36
C THR A 66 -3.13 6.60 -14.06
N GLY A 67 -3.15 7.76 -13.40
CA GLY A 67 -3.93 8.93 -13.83
C GLY A 67 -3.64 9.42 -15.26
N LEU A 68 -2.40 9.25 -15.74
CA LEU A 68 -1.99 9.63 -17.10
C LEU A 68 -2.65 8.79 -18.21
N PHE A 69 -3.12 7.58 -17.88
CA PHE A 69 -3.63 6.60 -18.85
C PHE A 69 -5.15 6.38 -18.73
N LYS A 70 -5.81 7.12 -17.84
CA LYS A 70 -7.24 6.96 -17.57
C LYS A 70 -8.06 7.14 -18.85
N GLY A 71 -8.87 6.14 -19.17
CA GLY A 71 -9.70 6.11 -20.39
C GLY A 71 -8.95 5.84 -21.69
N GLN A 72 -7.62 5.59 -21.63
CA GLN A 72 -6.79 5.24 -22.79
C GLN A 72 -6.42 3.76 -22.79
N VAL A 73 -6.32 3.14 -21.61
CA VAL A 73 -6.07 1.70 -21.42
C VAL A 73 -7.13 1.10 -20.50
N GLU A 74 -7.40 -0.18 -20.63
CA GLU A 74 -8.29 -0.90 -19.71
C GLU A 74 -7.71 -0.90 -18.28
N GLU A 75 -8.54 -0.60 -17.29
CA GLU A 75 -8.19 -0.63 -15.87
C GLU A 75 -9.00 -1.70 -15.15
N GLU A 76 -8.34 -2.45 -14.26
CA GLU A 76 -8.98 -3.45 -13.41
C GLU A 76 -8.30 -3.48 -12.04
N LYS A 77 -9.07 -3.68 -10.95
CA LYS A 77 -8.53 -3.77 -9.57
C LYS A 77 -7.63 -2.59 -9.16
N GLY A 78 -7.90 -1.41 -9.73
CA GLY A 78 -7.17 -0.17 -9.46
C GLY A 78 -5.80 -0.06 -10.14
N GLY A 79 -5.47 -0.96 -11.08
CA GLY A 79 -4.28 -0.90 -11.91
C GLY A 79 -4.61 -0.97 -13.40
N LEU A 80 -3.59 -0.83 -14.24
CA LEU A 80 -3.67 -1.03 -15.69
C LEU A 80 -3.76 -2.53 -15.98
N LYS A 81 -4.82 -2.95 -16.66
CA LYS A 81 -5.04 -4.35 -16.99
C LYS A 81 -4.06 -4.76 -18.09
N THR A 82 -3.49 -5.95 -17.92
CA THR A 82 -2.52 -6.52 -18.84
C THR A 82 -2.81 -7.98 -19.13
N ASP A 83 -2.20 -8.49 -20.19
CA ASP A 83 -2.15 -9.93 -20.48
C ASP A 83 -1.02 -10.64 -19.70
N THR A 84 -0.70 -11.89 -20.06
CA THR A 84 0.38 -12.65 -19.41
C THR A 84 1.79 -12.17 -19.76
N PHE A 85 1.94 -11.31 -20.76
CA PHE A 85 3.19 -10.69 -21.20
C PHE A 85 3.32 -9.24 -20.76
N PHE A 86 2.39 -8.76 -19.92
CA PHE A 86 2.32 -7.39 -19.41
C PHE A 86 1.97 -6.34 -20.47
N GLU A 87 1.47 -6.74 -21.65
CA GLU A 87 0.94 -5.82 -22.65
C GLU A 87 -0.46 -5.38 -22.23
N THR A 88 -0.77 -4.09 -22.41
CA THR A 88 -2.08 -3.51 -22.08
C THR A 88 -3.08 -3.73 -23.21
N SER A 89 -4.28 -3.16 -23.10
CA SER A 89 -5.25 -3.14 -24.20
C SER A 89 -4.82 -2.32 -25.43
N VAL A 90 -3.73 -1.55 -25.32
CA VAL A 90 -3.14 -0.78 -26.42
C VAL A 90 -1.87 -1.48 -26.87
N ALA A 91 -1.84 -1.89 -28.14
CA ALA A 91 -0.70 -2.61 -28.73
C ALA A 91 0.61 -1.81 -28.60
N GLY A 92 1.67 -2.48 -28.17
CA GLY A 92 2.99 -1.89 -27.92
C GLY A 92 3.10 -1.08 -26.63
N VAL A 93 2.05 -1.01 -25.81
CA VAL A 93 2.06 -0.33 -24.51
C VAL A 93 2.01 -1.38 -23.40
N TYR A 94 3.02 -1.39 -22.54
CA TYR A 94 3.18 -2.34 -21.44
C TYR A 94 3.04 -1.68 -20.07
N ALA A 95 2.57 -2.44 -19.08
CA ALA A 95 2.50 -2.00 -17.68
C ALA A 95 3.05 -3.09 -16.75
N ILE A 96 3.96 -2.70 -15.85
CA ILE A 96 4.68 -3.62 -14.95
C ILE A 96 4.67 -3.12 -13.50
N GLY A 97 5.03 -3.98 -12.55
CA GLY A 97 5.11 -3.62 -11.13
C GLY A 97 3.77 -3.19 -10.53
N ASP A 98 3.82 -2.24 -9.59
CA ASP A 98 2.67 -1.88 -8.74
C ASP A 98 1.43 -1.39 -9.49
N VAL A 99 1.61 -0.88 -10.70
CA VAL A 99 0.52 -0.40 -11.57
C VAL A 99 -0.15 -1.50 -12.36
N ALA A 100 0.46 -2.67 -12.50
CA ALA A 100 -0.03 -3.75 -13.36
C ALA A 100 -1.03 -4.65 -12.63
N THR A 101 -2.22 -4.78 -13.21
CA THR A 101 -3.13 -5.89 -12.91
C THR A 101 -2.92 -6.95 -13.98
N PHE A 102 -2.44 -8.13 -13.58
CA PHE A 102 -2.02 -9.20 -14.48
C PHE A 102 -2.68 -10.53 -14.13
N PRO A 103 -2.78 -11.49 -15.07
CA PRO A 103 -3.29 -12.82 -14.79
C PRO A 103 -2.32 -13.59 -13.88
N MET A 104 -2.68 -13.77 -12.61
CA MET A 104 -1.85 -14.56 -11.69
C MET A 104 -2.15 -16.04 -11.88
N LYS A 105 -1.40 -16.67 -12.78
CA LYS A 105 -1.58 -18.07 -13.23
C LYS A 105 -1.79 -19.07 -12.08
N LEU A 106 -1.05 -18.94 -10.98
CA LEU A 106 -1.13 -19.84 -9.82
C LEU A 106 -2.54 -19.90 -9.21
N TYR A 107 -3.28 -18.80 -9.24
CA TYR A 107 -4.63 -18.71 -8.65
C TYR A 107 -5.73 -18.56 -9.69
N ASN A 108 -5.39 -18.56 -10.99
CA ASN A 108 -6.32 -18.37 -12.10
C ASN A 108 -7.20 -17.11 -11.96
N GLU A 109 -6.63 -16.01 -11.49
CA GLU A 109 -7.33 -14.75 -11.22
C GLU A 109 -6.46 -13.54 -11.59
N PRO A 110 -7.05 -12.42 -12.06
CA PRO A 110 -6.34 -11.16 -12.17
C PRO A 110 -5.98 -10.62 -10.78
N ARG A 111 -4.73 -10.21 -10.60
CA ARG A 111 -4.25 -9.59 -9.35
C ARG A 111 -3.30 -8.44 -9.62
N ARG A 112 -3.22 -7.55 -8.63
CA ARG A 112 -2.24 -6.47 -8.52
C ARG A 112 -1.52 -6.65 -7.20
N VAL A 113 -0.19 -6.52 -7.21
CA VAL A 113 0.65 -6.69 -6.01
C VAL A 113 1.66 -5.56 -5.89
N GLU A 114 2.03 -5.24 -4.66
CA GLU A 114 3.02 -4.19 -4.33
C GLU A 114 4.27 -4.87 -3.76
N HIS A 115 4.88 -5.74 -4.57
CA HIS A 115 6.03 -6.57 -4.20
C HIS A 115 7.25 -6.21 -5.04
N VAL A 116 8.39 -5.96 -4.38
CA VAL A 116 9.65 -5.66 -5.07
C VAL A 116 10.11 -6.78 -6.00
N ASP A 117 9.86 -8.03 -5.63
CA ASP A 117 10.19 -9.20 -6.47
C ASP A 117 9.34 -9.22 -7.76
N HIS A 118 8.06 -8.88 -7.64
CA HIS A 118 7.17 -8.76 -8.79
C HIS A 118 7.60 -7.63 -9.72
N ALA A 119 7.98 -6.46 -9.19
CA ALA A 119 8.45 -5.35 -10.00
C ALA A 119 9.65 -5.74 -10.88
N ARG A 120 10.62 -6.47 -10.32
CA ARG A 120 11.78 -7.00 -11.06
C ARG A 120 11.36 -7.99 -12.15
N LYS A 121 10.60 -9.02 -11.76
CA LYS A 121 10.24 -10.12 -12.66
C LYS A 121 9.25 -9.73 -13.75
N SER A 122 8.34 -8.80 -13.48
CA SER A 122 7.43 -8.26 -14.50
C SER A 122 8.17 -7.40 -15.52
N ALA A 123 9.15 -6.59 -15.07
CA ALA A 123 10.04 -5.85 -15.97
C ALA A 123 10.80 -6.79 -16.92
N GLU A 124 11.40 -7.85 -16.36
CA GLU A 124 12.08 -8.86 -17.18
C GLU A 124 11.13 -9.55 -18.17
N GLN A 125 9.90 -9.86 -17.75
CA GLN A 125 8.93 -10.55 -18.60
C GLN A 125 8.44 -9.70 -19.77
N ALA A 126 8.22 -8.40 -19.56
CA ALA A 126 7.75 -7.49 -20.62
C ALA A 126 8.79 -7.25 -21.73
N VAL A 127 10.07 -7.53 -21.44
CA VAL A 127 11.20 -7.32 -22.38
C VAL A 127 11.57 -8.61 -23.14
N LYS A 128 11.24 -9.79 -22.59
CA LYS A 128 11.56 -11.10 -23.20
C LYS A 128 10.74 -11.35 -24.46
#